data_AF-A0A9D1HBL8-F1
#
_entry.id   AF-A0A9D1HBL8-F1
#
_cell.length_a   1.000
_cell.length_b   1.000
_cell.length_c   1.000
_cell.angle_alpha   90.00
_cell.angle_beta   90.00
_cell.angle_gamma   90.00
#
_symmetry.space_group_name_H-M   'P 1'
#
loop_
_entity.id
_entity.type
_entity.pdbx_description
1 polymer ?
#
loop_
_entity_poly.entity_id
_entity_poly.type
_entity_poly.pdbx_seq_one_letter_code
_entity_poly.pdbx_strand_id
1 'polypeptide(L)'
;MCSEIQIKQITVNEEMEGRRLDQVLAAEFEDMSRSFIQKLFEAGKVTLNGKVCGKKEKAETGDEVSIEIPEPKKVEIKAENIPVDIVYEDDDVLVVDKPAGMVVHPAPGNYTGTLVNALMYVCGEKLSTINGVVRPGIVHRIDKDTSG
;
A
#
# COMPACT_ATOMS: atom_id res chain seq x y z
N MET A 1 3.29 19.55 -10.87
CA MET A 1 2.16 18.67 -11.21
C MET A 1 1.25 18.63 -10.00
N CYS A 2 0.04 19.18 -10.11
CA CYS A 2 -1.00 18.97 -9.10
C CYS A 2 -1.39 17.49 -9.16
N SER A 3 -1.14 16.74 -8.09
CA SER A 3 -1.63 15.37 -7.95
C SER A 3 -3.16 15.37 -8.03
N GLU A 4 -3.75 14.49 -8.81
CA GLU A 4 -5.19 14.40 -9.01
C GLU A 4 -5.82 13.72 -7.78
N ILE A 5 -6.59 14.47 -7.00
CA ILE A 5 -7.34 13.91 -5.87
C ILE A 5 -8.59 13.24 -6.44
N GLN A 6 -8.75 11.94 -6.18
CA GLN A 6 -9.98 11.25 -6.54
C GLN A 6 -11.02 11.49 -5.44
N ILE A 7 -12.21 11.98 -5.81
CA ILE A 7 -13.33 12.15 -4.89
C ILE A 7 -14.38 11.09 -5.21
N LYS A 8 -14.80 10.30 -4.20
CA LYS A 8 -15.99 9.44 -4.28
C LYS A 8 -17.08 9.99 -3.36
N GLN A 9 -18.34 9.85 -3.75
CA GLN A 9 -19.49 10.34 -3.01
C GLN A 9 -20.58 9.29 -2.94
N ILE A 10 -21.32 9.26 -1.83
CA ILE A 10 -22.54 8.47 -1.66
C ILE A 10 -23.61 9.32 -0.99
N THR A 11 -24.86 9.04 -1.32
CA THR A 11 -26.02 9.56 -0.60
C THR A 11 -26.59 8.46 0.28
N VAL A 12 -26.78 8.75 1.56
CA VAL A 12 -27.30 7.78 2.54
C VAL A 12 -28.77 7.50 2.25
N ASN A 13 -29.11 6.23 2.07
CA ASN A 13 -30.49 5.76 1.93
C ASN A 13 -31.05 5.22 3.26
N GLU A 14 -32.33 4.83 3.28
CA GLU A 14 -33.00 4.31 4.48
C GLU A 14 -32.34 3.03 5.03
N GLU A 15 -31.71 2.20 4.19
CA GLU A 15 -31.01 0.98 4.62
C GLU A 15 -29.69 1.27 5.34
N MET A 16 -29.14 2.47 5.13
CA MET A 16 -27.91 2.93 5.76
C MET A 16 -28.16 3.69 7.06
N GLU A 17 -29.40 4.12 7.31
CA GLU A 17 -29.75 4.97 8.44
C GLU A 17 -29.34 4.36 9.79
N GLY A 18 -28.77 5.18 10.66
CA GLY A 18 -28.34 4.80 11.99
C GLY A 18 -27.07 3.93 12.04
N ARG A 19 -26.55 3.48 10.89
CA ARG A 19 -25.26 2.78 10.80
C ARG A 19 -24.11 3.77 10.93
N ARG A 20 -22.97 3.29 11.40
CA ARG A 20 -21.75 4.10 11.49
C ARG A 20 -21.19 4.37 10.10
N LEU A 21 -20.73 5.61 9.86
CA LEU A 21 -20.16 6.00 8.57
C LEU A 21 -19.00 5.10 8.13
N ASP A 22 -18.14 4.63 9.05
CA ASP A 22 -17.07 3.70 8.68
C ASP A 22 -17.56 2.34 8.16
N GLN A 23 -18.70 1.86 8.63
CA GLN A 23 -19.33 0.64 8.15
C GLN A 23 -20.08 0.85 6.83
N VAL A 24 -20.72 2.01 6.67
CA VAL A 24 -21.39 2.38 5.42
C VAL A 24 -20.35 2.47 4.30
N LEU A 25 -19.29 3.25 4.48
CA LEU A 25 -18.23 3.41 3.48
C LEU A 25 -17.51 2.09 3.15
N ALA A 26 -17.31 1.21 4.14
CA ALA A 26 -16.69 -0.09 3.90
C ALA A 26 -17.61 -1.09 3.20
N ALA A 27 -18.92 -0.86 3.21
CA ALA A 27 -19.89 -1.66 2.46
C ALA A 27 -20.03 -1.14 1.02
N GLU A 28 -20.07 0.19 0.85
CA GLU A 28 -20.22 0.82 -0.47
C GLU A 28 -18.94 0.76 -1.32
N PHE A 29 -17.77 0.84 -0.70
CA PHE A 29 -16.47 0.82 -1.38
C PHE A 29 -15.73 -0.50 -1.14
N GLU A 30 -16.16 -1.56 -1.83
CA GLU A 30 -15.55 -2.90 -1.74
C GLU A 30 -14.07 -2.94 -2.14
N ASP A 31 -13.63 -1.99 -2.97
CA ASP A 31 -12.24 -1.82 -3.39
C ASP A 31 -11.34 -1.19 -2.31
N MET A 32 -11.92 -0.75 -1.19
CA MET A 32 -11.21 -0.07 -0.11
C MET A 32 -11.18 -0.90 1.17
N SER A 33 -9.96 -1.20 1.64
CA SER A 33 -9.82 -1.87 2.94
C SER A 33 -10.33 -1.00 4.09
N ARG A 34 -10.88 -1.64 5.14
CA ARG A 34 -11.34 -0.95 6.36
C ARG A 34 -10.26 -0.10 7.02
N SER A 35 -9.00 -0.55 7.01
CA SER A 35 -7.88 0.20 7.58
C SER A 35 -7.54 1.44 6.75
N PHE A 36 -7.74 1.40 5.43
CA PHE A 36 -7.57 2.57 4.58
C PHE A 36 -8.66 3.62 4.84
N ILE A 37 -9.93 3.20 4.93
CA ILE A 37 -11.05 4.11 5.28
C ILE A 37 -10.80 4.79 6.64
N GLN A 38 -10.32 4.05 7.64
CA GLN A 38 -9.98 4.62 8.94
C GLN A 38 -8.90 5.70 8.86
N LYS A 39 -7.85 5.48 8.05
CA LYS A 39 -6.81 6.49 7.81
C LYS A 39 -7.36 7.75 7.15
N LEU A 40 -8.36 7.61 6.28
CA LEU A 40 -9.00 8.76 5.62
C LEU A 40 -9.79 9.61 6.63
N PHE A 41 -10.51 8.98 7.55
CA PHE A 41 -11.13 9.70 8.69
C PHE A 41 -10.09 10.42 9.55
N GLU A 42 -9.01 9.72 9.92
CA GLU A 42 -7.92 10.30 10.74
C GLU A 42 -7.21 11.47 10.04
N ALA A 43 -7.14 11.44 8.71
CA ALA A 43 -6.58 12.50 7.89
C ALA A 43 -7.58 13.65 7.58
N GLY A 44 -8.81 13.60 8.09
CA GLY A 44 -9.85 14.61 7.79
C GLY A 44 -10.30 14.61 6.34
N LYS A 45 -10.20 13.46 5.66
CA LYS A 45 -10.51 13.26 4.23
C LYS A 45 -11.91 12.70 3.97
N VAL A 46 -12.74 12.65 5.00
CA VAL A 46 -14.15 12.24 4.90
C VAL A 46 -15.00 13.39 5.40
N THR A 47 -15.98 13.80 4.60
CA THR A 47 -16.95 14.84 4.96
C THR A 47 -18.37 14.32 4.91
N LEU A 48 -19.20 14.81 5.82
CA LEU A 48 -20.64 14.63 5.88
C LEU A 48 -21.27 15.99 5.64
N ASN A 49 -22.09 16.14 4.59
CA ASN A 49 -22.73 17.39 4.20
C ASN A 49 -21.73 18.57 4.12
N GLY A 50 -20.55 18.30 3.57
CA GLY A 50 -19.46 19.29 3.41
C GLY A 50 -18.63 19.59 4.66
N LYS A 51 -18.88 18.93 5.80
CA LYS A 51 -18.11 19.11 7.05
C LYS A 51 -17.31 17.87 7.39
N VAL A 52 -16.08 18.02 7.87
CA VAL A 52 -15.26 16.89 8.33
C VAL A 52 -15.99 16.16 9.46
N CYS A 53 -16.12 14.83 9.33
CA CYS A 53 -16.85 13.99 10.25
C CYS A 53 -15.96 12.90 10.86
N GLY A 54 -16.38 12.35 12.00
CA GLY A 54 -15.77 11.22 12.68
C GLY A 54 -16.33 9.88 12.22
N LYS A 55 -15.47 8.86 12.24
CA LYS A 55 -15.80 7.49 11.79
C LYS A 55 -16.99 6.80 12.47
N LYS A 56 -17.34 7.25 13.69
CA LYS A 56 -18.42 6.67 14.51
C LYS A 56 -19.74 7.44 14.40
N GLU A 57 -19.77 8.56 13.67
CA GLU A 57 -21.01 9.27 13.41
C GLU A 57 -21.99 8.37 12.69
N LYS A 58 -23.28 8.55 12.99
CA LYS A 58 -24.35 7.78 12.39
C LYS A 58 -24.82 8.48 11.13
N ALA A 59 -25.06 7.68 10.09
CA ALA A 59 -25.62 8.16 8.84
C ALA A 59 -27.13 8.46 9.01
N GLU A 60 -27.59 9.59 8.52
CA GLU A 60 -29.02 9.93 8.42
C GLU A 60 -29.45 9.91 6.95
N THR A 61 -30.66 9.42 6.68
CA THR A 61 -31.17 9.35 5.30
C THR A 61 -31.15 10.73 4.66
N GLY A 62 -30.56 10.82 3.46
CA GLY A 62 -30.36 12.07 2.73
C GLY A 62 -29.00 12.74 2.97
N ASP A 63 -28.19 12.25 3.91
CA ASP A 63 -26.83 12.73 4.08
C ASP A 63 -25.96 12.50 2.84
N GLU A 64 -25.14 13.48 2.50
CA GLU A 64 -24.10 13.38 1.48
C GLU A 64 -22.74 13.11 2.13
N VAL A 65 -22.18 11.92 1.89
CA VAL A 65 -20.86 11.54 2.39
C VAL A 65 -19.86 11.60 1.23
N SER A 66 -18.79 12.37 1.40
CA SER A 66 -17.72 12.51 0.41
C SER A 66 -16.39 12.03 0.99
N ILE A 67 -15.61 11.32 0.17
CA ILE A 67 -14.28 10.83 0.53
C ILE A 67 -13.23 11.28 -0.49
N GLU A 68 -12.21 11.96 0.02
CA GLU A 68 -11.03 12.36 -0.74
C GLU A 68 -9.97 11.25 -0.66
N ILE A 69 -9.76 10.56 -1.77
CA ILE A 69 -8.78 9.49 -1.89
C ILE A 69 -7.48 10.09 -2.42
N PRO A 70 -6.39 10.08 -1.61
CA PRO A 70 -5.09 10.53 -2.08
C PRO A 70 -4.53 9.56 -3.10
N GLU A 71 -3.75 10.06 -4.06
CA GLU A 71 -3.04 9.19 -4.99
C GLU A 71 -2.16 8.17 -4.25
N PRO A 72 -2.12 6.91 -4.73
CA PRO A 72 -1.14 5.95 -4.26
C PRO A 72 0.26 6.53 -4.46
N LYS A 73 1.01 6.67 -3.36
CA LYS A 73 2.43 7.00 -3.48
C LYS A 73 3.13 5.86 -4.21
N LYS A 74 3.61 6.11 -5.43
CA LYS A 74 4.52 5.19 -6.10
C LYS A 74 5.78 5.10 -5.27
N VAL A 75 6.03 3.92 -4.68
CA VAL A 75 7.33 3.62 -4.08
C VAL A 75 8.25 3.25 -5.24
N GLU A 76 9.04 4.22 -5.69
CA GLU A 76 10.10 3.94 -6.65
C GLU A 76 11.23 3.19 -5.93
N ILE A 77 11.48 1.96 -6.37
CA ILE A 77 12.57 1.13 -5.87
C ILE A 77 13.78 1.42 -6.77
N LYS A 78 14.79 2.07 -6.22
CA LYS A 78 16.03 2.38 -6.95
C LYS A 78 17.05 1.26 -6.80
N ALA A 79 17.77 0.99 -7.88
CA ALA A 79 18.92 0.11 -7.86
C ALA A 79 20.04 0.70 -6.99
N GLU A 80 20.64 -0.13 -6.14
CA GLU A 80 21.76 0.23 -5.28
C GLU A 80 22.87 -0.80 -5.43
N ASN A 81 24.12 -0.34 -5.61
CA ASN A 81 25.28 -1.22 -5.70
C ASN A 81 25.68 -1.73 -4.31
N ILE A 82 24.95 -2.74 -3.84
CA ILE A 82 25.16 -3.41 -2.55
C ILE A 82 25.63 -4.84 -2.84
N PRO A 83 26.77 -5.29 -2.29
CA PRO A 83 27.21 -6.67 -2.44
C PRO A 83 26.18 -7.65 -1.86
N VAL A 84 25.86 -8.68 -2.63
CA VAL A 84 24.99 -9.80 -2.24
C VAL A 84 25.67 -11.11 -2.62
N ASP A 85 25.49 -12.14 -1.80
CA ASP A 85 26.10 -13.45 -2.03
C ASP A 85 25.15 -14.33 -2.84
N ILE A 86 25.46 -14.53 -4.12
CA ILE A 86 24.66 -15.35 -5.04
C ILE A 86 25.20 -16.76 -5.01
N VAL A 87 24.44 -17.68 -4.40
CA VAL A 87 24.84 -19.08 -4.28
C VAL A 87 24.41 -19.92 -5.49
N TYR A 88 23.44 -19.45 -6.26
CA TYR A 88 22.99 -20.07 -7.50
C TYR A 88 22.30 -19.06 -8.41
N GLU A 89 22.57 -19.13 -9.72
CA GLU A 89 21.92 -18.34 -10.77
C GLU A 89 21.76 -19.20 -12.02
N ASP A 90 20.55 -19.20 -12.58
CA ASP A 90 20.26 -19.61 -13.94
C ASP A 90 19.30 -18.62 -14.62
N ASP A 91 18.80 -18.96 -15.80
CA ASP A 91 17.91 -18.09 -16.57
C ASP A 91 16.52 -17.90 -15.91
N ASP A 92 16.14 -18.76 -14.95
CA ASP A 92 14.81 -18.81 -14.34
C ASP A 92 14.81 -18.35 -12.87
N VAL A 93 15.85 -18.68 -12.09
CA VAL A 93 15.91 -18.43 -10.65
C VAL A 93 17.28 -17.94 -10.18
N LEU A 94 17.22 -17.08 -9.16
CA LEU A 94 18.36 -16.58 -8.41
C LEU A 94 18.21 -16.96 -6.93
N VAL A 95 19.24 -17.58 -6.36
CA VAL A 95 19.31 -17.89 -4.93
C VAL A 95 20.41 -17.04 -4.31
N VAL A 96 20.06 -16.30 -3.26
CA VAL A 96 20.94 -15.39 -2.56
C VAL A 96 21.04 -15.82 -1.10
N ASP A 97 22.24 -15.93 -0.56
CA ASP A 97 22.46 -16.01 0.88
C ASP A 97 22.39 -14.58 1.44
N LYS A 98 21.24 -14.23 2.03
CA LYS A 98 21.02 -12.88 2.56
C LYS A 98 21.68 -12.76 3.93
N PRO A 99 22.54 -11.75 4.18
CA PRO A 99 23.09 -11.53 5.50
C PRO A 99 22.00 -11.12 6.52
N ALA A 100 22.20 -11.45 7.79
CA ALA A 100 21.42 -10.89 8.88
C ALA A 100 21.63 -9.36 8.95
N GLY A 101 20.60 -8.63 9.37
CA GLY A 101 20.57 -7.16 9.37
C GLY A 101 20.07 -6.52 8.08
N MET A 102 19.95 -7.29 6.98
CA MET A 102 19.42 -6.80 5.70
C MET A 102 17.92 -7.07 5.57
N VAL A 103 17.15 -6.01 5.26
CA VAL A 103 15.71 -6.13 4.94
C VAL A 103 15.54 -6.64 3.51
N VAL A 104 14.58 -7.56 3.29
CA VAL A 104 14.33 -8.13 1.95
C VAL A 104 13.74 -7.10 0.98
N HIS A 105 12.65 -6.43 1.38
CA HIS A 105 11.89 -5.53 0.51
C HIS A 105 11.65 -4.19 1.20
N PRO A 106 11.66 -3.05 0.47
CA PRO A 106 11.32 -1.76 1.03
C PRO A 106 10.02 -1.80 1.86
N ALA A 107 10.08 -1.25 3.06
CA ALA A 107 9.01 -1.22 4.05
C ALA A 107 9.09 0.08 4.88
N PRO A 108 8.03 0.47 5.61
CA PRO A 108 8.10 1.63 6.49
C PRO A 108 9.33 1.58 7.40
N GLY A 109 10.17 2.61 7.32
CA GLY A 109 11.43 2.72 8.09
C GLY A 109 12.68 2.14 7.40
N ASN A 110 12.54 1.37 6.31
CA ASN A 110 13.64 0.83 5.51
C ASN A 110 13.25 0.88 4.03
N TYR A 111 13.40 2.04 3.38
CA TYR A 111 12.98 2.26 2.00
C TYR A 111 14.09 2.00 0.96
N THR A 112 15.35 1.98 1.41
CA THR A 112 16.58 1.82 0.64
C THR A 112 17.48 0.80 1.35
N GLY A 113 18.58 0.38 0.74
CA GLY A 113 19.52 -0.54 1.38
C GLY A 113 18.98 -1.97 1.59
N THR A 114 17.93 -2.35 0.85
CA THR A 114 17.31 -3.68 0.96
C THR A 114 17.87 -4.65 -0.07
N LEU A 115 17.63 -5.96 0.12
CA LEU A 115 18.02 -6.98 -0.85
C LEU A 115 17.45 -6.67 -2.25
N VAL A 116 16.21 -6.21 -2.33
CA VAL A 116 15.59 -5.82 -3.60
C VAL A 116 16.33 -4.64 -4.25
N ASN A 117 16.82 -3.66 -3.49
CA ASN A 117 17.62 -2.57 -4.07
C ASN A 117 18.91 -3.11 -4.70
N ALA A 118 19.54 -4.09 -4.05
CA ALA A 118 20.72 -4.78 -4.57
C ALA A 118 20.42 -5.57 -5.84
N LEU A 119 19.34 -6.36 -5.84
CA LEU A 119 18.95 -7.18 -6.98
C LEU A 119 18.54 -6.34 -8.19
N MET A 120 17.92 -5.17 -7.99
CA MET A 120 17.66 -4.21 -9.06
C MET A 120 18.95 -3.72 -9.73
N TYR A 121 20.08 -3.66 -9.00
CA TYR A 121 21.38 -3.32 -9.58
C TYR A 121 22.01 -4.49 -10.33
N VAL A 122 21.95 -5.70 -9.76
CA VAL A 122 22.57 -6.91 -10.33
C VAL A 122 21.81 -7.39 -11.57
N CYS A 123 20.50 -7.54 -11.46
CA CYS A 123 19.68 -8.18 -12.49
C CYS A 123 18.99 -7.16 -13.43
N GLY A 124 18.88 -5.90 -13.02
CA GLY A 124 18.21 -4.86 -13.79
C GLY A 124 16.77 -5.25 -14.16
N GLU A 125 16.46 -5.15 -15.46
CA GLU A 125 15.13 -5.43 -16.01
C GLU A 125 14.79 -6.93 -16.08
N LYS A 126 15.73 -7.83 -15.76
CA LYS A 126 15.49 -9.29 -15.80
C LYS A 126 14.61 -9.78 -14.65
N LEU A 127 14.40 -8.98 -13.60
CA LEU A 127 13.60 -9.40 -12.46
C LEU A 127 12.12 -9.52 -12.86
N SER A 128 11.53 -10.67 -12.52
CA SER A 128 10.11 -10.92 -12.75
C SER A 128 9.23 -9.91 -12.03
N THR A 129 8.20 -9.40 -12.71
CA THR A 129 7.24 -8.42 -12.17
C THR A 129 5.94 -9.10 -11.70
N ILE A 130 6.04 -10.19 -10.95
CA ILE A 130 4.86 -10.97 -10.54
C ILE A 130 3.83 -10.03 -9.88
N ASN A 131 2.60 -10.05 -10.39
CA ASN A 131 1.41 -9.37 -9.85
C ASN A 131 1.43 -7.84 -9.79
N GLY A 132 1.85 -7.18 -10.88
CA GLY A 132 1.34 -5.84 -11.18
C GLY A 132 1.68 -4.75 -10.15
N VAL A 133 2.96 -4.70 -9.75
CA VAL A 133 3.61 -3.73 -8.85
C VAL A 133 3.84 -4.29 -7.44
N VAL A 134 5.03 -3.98 -6.91
CA VAL A 134 5.49 -4.02 -5.50
C VAL A 134 6.43 -5.16 -5.07
N ARG A 135 6.93 -6.11 -5.90
CA ARG A 135 8.03 -7.04 -5.49
C ARG A 135 8.85 -7.61 -6.67
N PRO A 136 9.80 -6.86 -7.27
CA PRO A 136 10.56 -7.38 -8.40
C PRO A 136 11.41 -8.59 -8.00
N GLY A 137 11.15 -9.74 -8.62
CA GLY A 137 11.93 -10.98 -8.48
C GLY A 137 11.85 -11.71 -7.12
N ILE A 138 11.05 -11.24 -6.16
CA ILE A 138 10.98 -11.85 -4.82
C ILE A 138 9.80 -12.83 -4.71
N VAL A 139 10.11 -14.11 -4.57
CA VAL A 139 9.10 -15.18 -4.36
C VAL A 139 8.75 -15.39 -2.88
N HIS A 140 9.66 -15.08 -1.95
CA HIS A 140 9.49 -15.24 -0.51
C HIS A 140 10.42 -14.30 0.27
N ARG A 141 10.15 -14.08 1.57
CA ARG A 141 10.97 -13.22 2.43
C ARG A 141 11.33 -13.93 3.73
N ILE A 142 12.52 -13.64 4.23
CA ILE A 142 12.94 -13.87 5.61
C ILE A 142 13.06 -12.52 6.34
N ASP A 143 13.05 -12.54 7.67
CA ASP A 143 13.12 -11.31 8.46
C ASP A 143 14.51 -10.67 8.44
N LYS A 144 14.58 -9.41 8.86
CA LYS A 144 15.80 -8.58 8.78
C LYS A 144 17.00 -9.31 9.39
N ASP A 145 16.82 -9.84 10.59
CA ASP A 145 17.89 -10.45 11.38
C ASP A 145 18.00 -11.96 11.17
N THR A 146 17.25 -12.52 10.22
CA THR A 146 17.42 -13.91 9.75
C THR A 146 18.37 -13.91 8.56
N SER A 147 19.36 -14.80 8.56
CA SER A 147 20.29 -15.02 7.44
C SER A 147 19.96 -16.29 6.66
N GLY A 148 20.51 -16.39 5.45
CA GLY A 148 20.34 -17.50 4.52
C GLY A 148 19.52 -17.15 3.29
#